data_AF-A0AAP8KBQ2-F1
#
_entry.id   AF-A0AAP8KBQ2-F1
#
_cell.length_a   1.000
_cell.length_b   1.000
_cell.length_c   1.000
_cell.angle_alpha   90.00
_cell.angle_beta   90.00
_cell.angle_gamma   90.00
#
_symmetry.space_group_name_H-M   'P 1'
#
loop_
_entity.id
_entity.type
_entity.pdbx_description
1 polymer ?
#
loop_
_entity_poly.entity_id
_entity_poly.type
_entity_poly.pdbx_seq_one_letter_code
_entity_poly.pdbx_strand_id
1 'polypeptide(L)'
;MNANFFVKCKTCYSVMRIRVQAGFYNWIPFTYECPECKVICSGEISIPSQISPTEKMNRKTIAKLKNCIEVKEGEFEIDEVNSVIQLSSELYTDKLMKSEGVIHQMVNLSPHMQYSIRGIDTSELQEIVLRFLDKLYSREEDYLAFWNLYEKSPKYLYKKKKKLNISNIHLKNQNESQKIGFLQDFLYAEIRNNKYYKNLEYNFLSKVEFIRKKKFKEFQKLSTFLEFNYLFFSRKLFTVTSNFLNYYNYILPIILNELVGTLKVDDVKTSLGIAQTDFETLKSFFSENYEDLKDLVVLLVLINNIYFREDISKFHEQFNSEFSNVSGDIGNDLLLFNSKIRNVGNRIKIYKYDESNIIMDSVFDNEIRNSIDHRDYHYDYNKQLISFQNKSDGKKMYLIEFGDYLLKGFVLANILWDIIMYVSKESRLSLGNR
;
A
#
# COMPACT_ATOMS: atom_id res chain seq x y z
N MET A 1 -0.25 -11.35 -25.27
CA MET A 1 0.16 -12.76 -25.52
C MET A 1 0.22 -13.49 -24.18
N ASN A 2 -0.34 -14.70 -24.09
CA ASN A 2 -0.25 -15.52 -22.87
C ASN A 2 0.76 -16.65 -23.07
N ALA A 3 1.72 -16.77 -22.17
CA ALA A 3 2.65 -17.89 -22.11
C ALA A 3 2.11 -18.98 -21.18
N ASN A 4 2.40 -20.24 -21.48
CA ASN A 4 2.00 -21.38 -20.65
C ASN A 4 3.23 -22.05 -20.05
N PHE A 5 3.10 -22.40 -18.79
CA PHE A 5 4.08 -23.13 -18.02
C PHE A 5 3.39 -24.25 -17.26
N PHE A 6 4.10 -25.33 -17.00
CA PHE A 6 3.52 -26.49 -16.32
C PHE A 6 4.40 -26.90 -15.15
N VAL A 7 3.75 -27.15 -14.02
CA VAL A 7 4.41 -27.63 -12.81
C VAL A 7 3.68 -28.84 -12.27
N LYS A 8 4.43 -29.79 -11.73
CA LYS A 8 3.92 -31.03 -11.12
C LYS A 8 4.15 -30.99 -9.61
N CYS A 9 3.11 -31.26 -8.82
CA CYS A 9 3.24 -31.35 -7.37
C CYS A 9 4.19 -32.49 -6.99
N LYS A 10 5.13 -32.24 -6.05
CA LYS A 10 6.07 -33.28 -5.58
C LYS A 10 5.40 -34.37 -4.73
N THR A 11 4.23 -34.07 -4.14
CA THR A 11 3.56 -34.95 -3.18
C THR A 11 2.56 -35.88 -3.85
N CYS A 12 1.63 -35.34 -4.63
CA CYS A 12 0.57 -36.13 -5.28
C CYS A 12 0.70 -36.22 -6.80
N TYR A 13 1.75 -35.61 -7.37
CA TYR A 13 2.03 -35.68 -8.81
C TYR A 13 0.97 -35.04 -9.73
N SER A 14 -0.01 -34.31 -9.18
CA SER A 14 -0.96 -33.54 -9.97
C SER A 14 -0.25 -32.47 -10.82
N VAL A 15 -0.63 -32.34 -12.09
CA VAL A 15 -0.09 -31.31 -13.00
C VAL A 15 -0.97 -30.06 -12.94
N MET A 16 -0.32 -28.91 -12.79
CA MET A 16 -0.90 -27.57 -12.76
C MET A 16 -0.38 -26.78 -13.96
N ARG A 17 -1.29 -26.12 -14.68
CA ARG A 17 -0.94 -25.17 -15.72
C ARG A 17 -0.91 -23.75 -15.14
N ILE A 18 0.18 -23.04 -15.39
CA ILE A 18 0.35 -21.63 -15.07
C ILE A 18 0.28 -20.84 -16.37
N ARG A 19 -0.74 -20.01 -16.50
CA ARG A 19 -0.92 -19.09 -17.64
C ARG A 19 -0.43 -17.72 -17.24
N VAL A 20 0.50 -17.15 -18.00
CA VAL A 20 1.09 -15.84 -17.69
C VAL A 20 0.79 -14.87 -18.81
N GLN A 21 0.14 -13.76 -18.48
CA GLN A 21 0.02 -12.64 -19.41
C GLN A 21 1.34 -11.88 -19.48
N ALA A 22 1.85 -11.65 -20.69
CA ALA A 22 3.00 -10.78 -20.90
C ALA A 22 2.68 -9.36 -20.38
N GLY A 23 3.60 -8.80 -19.61
CA GLY A 23 3.44 -7.50 -18.95
C GLY A 23 4.75 -6.73 -18.90
N PHE A 24 4.78 -5.69 -18.07
CA PHE A 24 5.91 -4.78 -17.91
C PHE A 24 6.84 -5.19 -16.77
N TYR A 25 6.47 -6.18 -15.96
CA TYR A 25 7.30 -6.67 -14.87
C TYR A 25 7.99 -8.00 -15.24
N ASN A 26 9.28 -8.13 -14.91
CA ASN A 26 10.12 -9.27 -15.30
C ASN A 26 9.86 -10.55 -14.51
N TRP A 27 9.41 -10.41 -13.27
CA TRP A 27 9.38 -11.50 -12.28
C TRP A 27 8.00 -11.62 -11.69
N ILE A 28 7.35 -12.73 -11.99
CA ILE A 28 5.99 -12.97 -11.51
C ILE A 28 6.06 -14.16 -10.56
N PRO A 29 6.03 -13.92 -9.23
CA PRO A 29 5.89 -14.98 -8.26
C PRO A 29 4.54 -15.66 -8.43
N PHE A 30 4.44 -16.89 -7.94
CA PHE A 30 3.15 -17.57 -7.79
C PHE A 30 3.16 -18.41 -6.52
N THR A 31 2.01 -18.47 -5.87
CA THR A 31 1.73 -19.42 -4.78
C THR A 31 0.33 -19.97 -4.96
N TYR A 32 0.16 -21.28 -4.76
CA TYR A 32 -1.15 -21.91 -4.72
C TYR A 32 -1.15 -23.11 -3.77
N GLU A 33 -2.32 -23.51 -3.30
CA GLU A 33 -2.50 -24.75 -2.57
C GLU A 33 -2.89 -25.85 -3.57
N CYS A 34 -2.12 -26.94 -3.64
CA CYS A 34 -2.43 -28.06 -4.53
C CYS A 34 -3.86 -28.56 -4.30
N PRO A 35 -4.76 -28.52 -5.31
CA PRO A 35 -6.16 -28.88 -5.13
C PRO A 35 -6.39 -30.30 -4.61
N GLU A 36 -5.51 -31.24 -4.98
CA GLU A 36 -5.57 -32.66 -4.60
C GLU A 36 -5.07 -32.91 -3.16
N CYS A 37 -3.82 -32.52 -2.87
CA CYS A 37 -3.16 -32.91 -1.61
C CYS A 37 -2.95 -31.78 -0.60
N LYS A 38 -3.40 -30.56 -0.92
CA LYS A 38 -3.34 -29.38 -0.05
C LYS A 38 -1.95 -28.88 0.33
N VAL A 39 -0.89 -29.41 -0.27
CA VAL A 39 0.46 -28.86 -0.12
C VAL A 39 0.59 -27.54 -0.88
N ILE A 40 1.13 -26.52 -0.21
CA ILE A 40 1.40 -25.21 -0.81
C ILE A 40 2.59 -25.31 -1.77
N CYS A 41 2.37 -24.98 -3.03
CA CYS A 41 3.36 -24.93 -4.08
C CYS A 41 3.66 -23.47 -4.43
N SER A 42 4.92 -23.12 -4.66
CA SER A 42 5.29 -21.77 -5.05
C SER A 42 6.53 -21.74 -5.94
N GLY A 43 6.74 -20.60 -6.60
CA GLY A 43 7.87 -20.38 -7.49
C GLY A 43 7.83 -19.00 -8.12
N GLU A 44 8.70 -18.81 -9.10
CA GLU A 44 8.81 -17.55 -9.85
C GLU A 44 8.95 -17.85 -11.34
N ILE A 45 8.25 -17.04 -12.14
CA ILE A 45 8.35 -17.07 -13.60
C ILE A 45 9.05 -15.80 -14.07
N SER A 46 10.04 -15.96 -14.94
CA SER A 46 10.75 -14.88 -15.59
C SER A 46 10.24 -14.73 -17.02
N ILE A 47 9.69 -13.56 -17.34
CA ILE A 47 9.32 -13.18 -18.70
C ILE A 47 10.08 -11.91 -19.09
N PRO A 48 10.53 -11.76 -20.35
CA PRO A 48 11.17 -10.51 -20.77
C PRO A 48 10.23 -9.31 -20.60
N SER A 49 10.62 -8.35 -19.75
CA SER A 49 9.96 -7.06 -19.56
C SER A 49 10.28 -6.11 -20.70
N GLN A 50 9.35 -5.20 -20.95
CA GLN A 50 9.52 -4.11 -21.89
C GLN A 50 10.28 -2.90 -21.31
N ILE A 51 10.51 -2.82 -19.99
CA ILE A 51 11.03 -1.60 -19.31
C ILE A 51 12.19 -1.85 -18.35
N SER A 52 12.26 -3.02 -17.71
CA SER A 52 13.25 -3.26 -16.65
C SER A 52 14.69 -3.07 -17.17
N PRO A 53 15.44 -2.05 -16.70
CA PRO A 53 16.67 -1.63 -17.38
C PRO A 53 17.87 -2.57 -17.22
N THR A 54 17.85 -3.48 -16.23
CA THR A 54 19.11 -4.08 -15.75
C THR A 54 19.03 -5.47 -15.13
N GLU A 55 17.87 -6.13 -15.04
CA GLU A 55 17.84 -7.43 -14.39
C GLU A 55 18.33 -8.56 -15.29
N LYS A 56 19.32 -9.28 -14.74
CA LYS A 56 19.85 -10.57 -15.21
C LYS A 56 18.70 -11.38 -15.80
N MET A 57 18.67 -11.56 -17.12
CA MET A 57 17.93 -12.66 -17.73
C MET A 57 18.28 -13.91 -16.92
N ASN A 58 17.36 -14.38 -16.07
CA ASN A 58 17.56 -15.70 -15.51
C ASN A 58 17.54 -16.62 -16.72
N ARG A 59 18.62 -17.38 -16.92
CA ARG A 59 18.69 -18.36 -18.01
C ARG A 59 17.55 -19.38 -17.94
N LYS A 60 16.89 -19.49 -16.77
CA LYS A 60 15.73 -20.33 -16.53
C LYS A 60 14.46 -19.49 -16.43
N THR A 61 13.49 -19.84 -17.26
CA THR A 61 12.16 -19.21 -17.32
C THR A 61 11.32 -19.49 -16.08
N ILE A 62 11.56 -20.61 -15.38
CA ILE A 62 10.94 -20.93 -14.09
C ILE A 62 12.04 -21.18 -13.04
N ALA A 63 11.89 -20.60 -11.86
CA ALA A 63 12.87 -20.68 -10.78
C ALA A 63 12.22 -20.74 -9.39
N LYS A 64 13.07 -20.96 -8.37
CA LYS A 64 12.74 -20.98 -6.94
C LYS A 64 11.54 -21.86 -6.55
N LEU A 65 11.32 -22.95 -7.28
CA LEU A 65 10.21 -23.88 -7.05
C LEU A 65 10.29 -24.52 -5.65
N LYS A 66 9.19 -24.45 -4.91
CA LYS A 66 8.95 -25.15 -3.65
C LYS A 66 7.76 -26.09 -3.82
N ASN A 67 7.91 -27.32 -3.33
CA ASN A 67 6.89 -28.39 -3.37
C ASN A 67 6.33 -28.77 -4.76
N CYS A 68 6.91 -28.23 -5.83
CA CYS A 68 6.61 -28.57 -7.21
C CYS A 68 7.89 -28.63 -8.06
N ILE A 69 7.79 -29.23 -9.24
CA ILE A 69 8.85 -29.29 -10.26
C ILE A 69 8.29 -28.80 -11.60
N GLU A 70 9.12 -28.18 -12.42
CA GLU A 70 8.79 -27.86 -13.81
C GLU A 70 8.67 -29.16 -14.62
N VAL A 71 7.66 -29.22 -15.48
CA VAL A 71 7.47 -30.28 -16.47
C VAL A 71 7.27 -29.64 -17.84
N LYS A 72 7.78 -30.27 -18.90
CA LYS A 72 7.67 -29.74 -20.26
C LYS A 72 6.40 -30.20 -20.94
N GLU A 73 5.90 -29.39 -21.85
CA GLU A 73 4.82 -29.77 -22.76
C GLU A 73 5.27 -30.99 -23.58
N GLY A 74 4.49 -32.08 -23.54
CA GLY A 74 4.83 -33.38 -24.12
C GLY A 74 5.31 -34.45 -23.12
N GLU A 75 5.56 -34.09 -21.86
CA GLU A 75 5.89 -35.05 -20.78
C GLU A 75 4.62 -35.60 -20.06
N PHE A 76 3.43 -35.16 -20.47
CA PHE A 76 2.12 -35.52 -19.91
C PHE A 76 1.03 -35.33 -20.98
N GLU A 77 -0.09 -36.05 -20.87
CA GLU A 77 -1.27 -35.77 -21.68
C GLU A 77 -2.00 -34.53 -21.17
N ILE A 78 -2.50 -33.67 -22.07
CA ILE A 78 -3.14 -32.39 -21.67
C ILE A 78 -4.35 -32.59 -20.74
N ASP A 79 -5.00 -33.74 -20.82
CA ASP A 79 -6.12 -34.12 -19.97
C ASP A 79 -5.69 -34.49 -18.53
N GLU A 80 -4.39 -34.72 -18.29
CA GLU A 80 -3.81 -34.88 -16.95
C GLU A 80 -3.65 -33.54 -16.20
N VAL A 81 -3.80 -32.41 -16.90
CA VAL A 81 -3.80 -31.08 -16.27
C VAL A 81 -5.13 -30.89 -15.58
N ASN A 82 -5.16 -30.94 -14.24
CA ASN A 82 -6.40 -30.84 -13.48
C ASN A 82 -6.81 -29.39 -13.19
N SER A 83 -5.85 -28.47 -13.17
CA SER A 83 -6.08 -27.11 -12.67
C SER A 83 -5.21 -26.08 -13.37
N VAL A 84 -5.69 -24.84 -13.32
CA VAL A 84 -5.08 -23.69 -13.98
C VAL A 84 -5.03 -22.52 -13.03
N ILE A 85 -3.89 -21.83 -13.00
CA ILE A 85 -3.73 -20.52 -12.37
C ILE A 85 -3.32 -19.48 -13.42
N GLN A 86 -3.96 -18.32 -13.38
CA GLN A 86 -3.70 -17.21 -14.30
C GLN A 86 -2.95 -16.11 -13.56
N LEU A 87 -1.83 -15.66 -14.12
CA LEU A 87 -0.98 -14.60 -13.57
C LEU A 87 -0.94 -13.38 -14.51
N SER A 88 -0.89 -12.19 -13.90
CA SER A 88 -0.63 -10.90 -14.54
C SER A 88 -0.08 -9.94 -13.50
N SER A 89 1.00 -9.22 -13.84
CA SER A 89 1.58 -8.20 -12.98
C SER A 89 0.73 -6.95 -12.84
N GLU A 90 -0.11 -6.64 -13.83
CA GLU A 90 -0.84 -5.37 -13.91
C GLU A 90 -2.35 -5.50 -13.76
N LEU A 91 -2.92 -6.68 -14.03
CA LEU A 91 -4.36 -6.88 -14.06
C LEU A 91 -4.79 -7.90 -13.03
N TYR A 92 -6.00 -7.73 -12.51
CA TYR A 92 -6.67 -8.80 -11.78
C TYR A 92 -6.84 -10.03 -12.66
N THR A 93 -6.72 -11.20 -12.05
CA THR A 93 -6.83 -12.48 -12.75
C THR A 93 -7.93 -13.33 -12.16
N ASP A 94 -8.41 -14.31 -12.92
CA ASP A 94 -9.22 -15.36 -12.30
C ASP A 94 -8.42 -16.05 -11.21
N LYS A 95 -9.14 -16.46 -10.16
CA LYS A 95 -8.59 -17.32 -9.11
C LYS A 95 -8.28 -18.72 -9.66
N LEU A 96 -7.83 -19.64 -8.82
CA LEU A 96 -7.54 -20.99 -9.27
C LEU A 96 -8.79 -21.62 -9.91
N MET A 97 -8.63 -22.12 -11.13
CA MET A 97 -9.69 -22.74 -11.93
C MET A 97 -9.40 -24.22 -12.16
N LYS A 98 -10.46 -24.98 -12.45
CA LYS A 98 -10.29 -26.30 -13.06
C LYS A 98 -9.81 -26.14 -14.50
N SER A 99 -9.04 -27.12 -14.96
CA SER A 99 -8.67 -27.20 -16.37
C SER A 99 -9.86 -27.67 -17.19
N GLU A 100 -10.01 -27.10 -18.38
CA GLU A 100 -10.99 -27.52 -19.39
C GLU A 100 -10.25 -28.22 -20.56
N GLY A 101 -9.08 -28.82 -20.27
CA GLY A 101 -8.22 -29.47 -21.26
C GLY A 101 -7.90 -28.59 -22.46
N VAL A 102 -8.07 -29.14 -23.66
CA VAL A 102 -7.76 -28.51 -24.95
C VAL A 102 -8.59 -27.24 -25.19
N ILE A 103 -9.86 -27.21 -24.75
CA ILE A 103 -10.75 -26.06 -25.01
C ILE A 103 -10.57 -24.92 -24.00
N HIS A 104 -9.72 -25.07 -22.98
CA HIS A 104 -9.56 -24.07 -21.93
C HIS A 104 -9.19 -22.68 -22.46
N GLN A 105 -8.41 -22.59 -23.55
CA GLN A 105 -8.06 -21.29 -24.14
C GLN A 105 -9.24 -20.61 -24.86
N MET A 106 -10.22 -21.38 -25.33
CA MET A 106 -11.43 -20.87 -25.99
C MET A 106 -12.45 -20.37 -24.97
N VAL A 107 -12.51 -21.01 -23.81
CA VAL A 107 -13.48 -20.70 -22.74
C VAL A 107 -12.95 -19.66 -21.76
N ASN A 108 -11.65 -19.66 -21.47
CA ASN A 108 -11.04 -18.78 -20.46
C ASN A 108 -10.12 -17.72 -21.08
N LEU A 109 -10.61 -16.49 -21.03
CA LEU A 109 -9.98 -15.30 -21.59
C LEU A 109 -8.72 -14.88 -20.83
N SER A 110 -7.78 -14.23 -21.51
CA SER A 110 -6.67 -13.56 -20.84
C SER A 110 -7.17 -12.40 -19.97
N PRO A 111 -6.43 -12.00 -18.91
CA PRO A 111 -6.80 -10.84 -18.09
C PRO A 111 -7.08 -9.57 -18.90
N HIS A 112 -6.28 -9.29 -19.93
CA HIS A 112 -6.53 -8.18 -20.85
C HIS A 112 -7.87 -8.31 -21.58
N MET A 113 -8.17 -9.48 -22.16
CA MET A 113 -9.44 -9.72 -22.84
C MET A 113 -10.63 -9.63 -21.87
N GLN A 114 -10.45 -10.07 -20.62
CA GLN A 114 -11.47 -9.94 -19.57
C GLN A 114 -11.78 -8.48 -19.23
N TYR A 115 -10.78 -7.59 -19.25
CA TYR A 115 -11.00 -6.15 -19.09
C TYR A 115 -11.69 -5.59 -20.34
N SER A 116 -11.23 -5.95 -21.54
CA SER A 116 -11.82 -5.47 -22.80
C SER A 116 -13.30 -5.83 -22.96
N ILE A 117 -13.72 -7.05 -22.59
CA ILE A 117 -15.15 -7.46 -22.65
C ILE A 117 -16.00 -6.68 -21.65
N ARG A 118 -15.43 -6.21 -20.54
CA ARG A 118 -16.09 -5.31 -19.59
C ARG A 118 -16.12 -3.85 -20.07
N GLY A 119 -15.66 -3.58 -21.30
CA GLY A 119 -15.57 -2.24 -21.86
C GLY A 119 -14.45 -1.39 -21.24
N ILE A 120 -13.47 -2.02 -20.60
CA ILE A 120 -12.36 -1.33 -19.95
C ILE A 120 -11.17 -1.30 -20.90
N ASP A 121 -10.77 -0.09 -21.30
CA ASP A 121 -9.53 0.14 -22.02
C ASP A 121 -8.35 0.07 -21.05
N THR A 122 -7.39 -0.81 -21.36
CA THR A 122 -6.21 -0.98 -20.50
C THR A 122 -5.06 -0.05 -20.87
N SER A 123 -5.15 0.74 -21.94
CA SER A 123 -4.09 1.66 -22.37
C SER A 123 -3.66 2.64 -21.29
N GLU A 124 -4.59 3.19 -20.51
CA GLU A 124 -4.28 4.10 -19.40
C GLU A 124 -3.52 3.38 -18.27
N LEU A 125 -3.93 2.15 -17.92
CA LEU A 125 -3.22 1.33 -16.93
C LEU A 125 -1.77 1.09 -17.38
N GLN A 126 -1.58 0.74 -18.66
CA GLN A 126 -0.27 0.50 -19.24
C GLN A 126 0.62 1.76 -19.19
N GLU A 127 0.07 2.92 -19.52
CA GLU A 127 0.79 4.20 -19.49
C GLU A 127 1.22 4.58 -18.07
N ILE A 128 0.35 4.38 -17.07
CA ILE A 128 0.68 4.62 -15.66
C ILE A 128 1.77 3.66 -15.18
N VAL A 129 1.68 2.37 -15.50
CA VAL A 129 2.72 1.39 -15.17
C VAL A 129 4.07 1.81 -15.74
N LEU A 130 4.10 2.21 -17.01
CA LEU A 130 5.31 2.62 -17.70
C LEU A 130 6.02 3.76 -16.95
N ARG A 131 5.28 4.84 -16.65
CA ARG A 131 5.84 5.99 -15.93
C ARG A 131 6.23 5.67 -14.50
N PHE A 132 5.42 4.87 -13.82
CA PHE A 132 5.64 4.51 -12.42
C PHE A 132 6.89 3.64 -12.25
N LEU A 133 7.01 2.57 -13.04
CA LEU A 133 8.17 1.68 -13.00
C LEU A 133 9.46 2.37 -13.47
N ASP A 134 9.40 3.19 -14.52
CA ASP A 134 10.57 3.96 -14.98
C ASP A 134 11.14 4.86 -13.88
N LYS A 135 10.27 5.59 -13.16
CA LYS A 135 10.68 6.42 -12.02
C LYS A 135 11.21 5.59 -10.86
N LEU A 136 10.56 4.49 -10.51
CA LEU A 136 11.01 3.61 -9.43
C LEU A 136 12.42 3.09 -9.71
N TYR A 137 12.61 2.42 -10.86
CA TYR A 137 13.89 1.82 -11.21
C TYR A 137 15.03 2.84 -11.35
N SER A 138 14.73 4.06 -11.81
CA SER A 138 15.75 5.09 -11.96
C SER A 138 16.09 5.85 -10.66
N ARG A 139 15.25 5.77 -9.61
CA ARG A 139 15.34 6.69 -8.45
C ARG A 139 15.30 6.02 -7.07
N GLU A 140 14.98 4.74 -6.99
CA GLU A 140 14.85 4.03 -5.71
C GLU A 140 16.08 4.17 -4.80
N GLU A 141 17.27 3.88 -5.35
CA GLU A 141 18.53 3.99 -4.60
C GLU A 141 18.78 5.43 -4.10
N ASP A 142 18.41 6.42 -4.91
CA ASP A 142 18.54 7.83 -4.57
C ASP A 142 17.55 8.25 -3.48
N TYR A 143 16.31 7.76 -3.53
CA TYR A 143 15.28 7.99 -2.52
C TYR A 143 15.75 7.52 -1.13
N LEU A 144 16.21 6.27 -1.03
CA LEU A 144 16.72 5.70 0.22
C LEU A 144 17.97 6.44 0.70
N ALA A 145 18.88 6.77 -0.21
CA ALA A 145 20.08 7.53 0.12
C ALA A 145 19.76 8.95 0.63
N PHE A 146 18.75 9.63 0.08
CA PHE A 146 18.37 10.96 0.54
C PHE A 146 17.93 10.97 1.99
N TRP A 147 17.12 10.01 2.41
CA TRP A 147 16.71 9.88 3.81
C TRP A 147 17.88 9.55 4.73
N ASN A 148 18.69 8.55 4.35
CA ASN A 148 19.88 8.18 5.13
C ASN A 148 20.85 9.36 5.33
N LEU A 149 21.08 10.14 4.28
CA LEU A 149 21.93 11.33 4.35
C LEU A 149 21.30 12.46 5.16
N TYR A 150 19.98 12.59 5.15
CA TYR A 150 19.28 13.55 6.00
C TYR A 150 19.48 13.26 7.48
N GLU A 151 19.32 12.00 7.91
CA GLU A 151 19.49 11.62 9.31
C GLU A 151 20.96 11.64 9.77
N LYS A 152 21.88 11.19 8.91
CA LYS A 152 23.25 10.87 9.33
C LYS A 152 24.31 11.86 8.84
N SER A 153 24.05 12.59 7.76
CA SER A 153 25.11 13.33 7.05
C SER A 153 24.61 14.48 6.16
N PRO A 154 24.08 15.59 6.74
CA PRO A 154 23.51 16.70 5.97
C PRO A 154 24.47 17.35 4.96
N LYS A 155 25.78 17.36 5.25
CA LYS A 155 26.82 17.87 4.33
C LYS A 155 26.83 17.11 2.99
N TYR A 156 26.59 15.81 3.02
CA TYR A 156 26.58 14.96 1.82
C TYR A 156 25.22 14.97 1.12
N LEU A 157 24.14 15.25 1.85
CA LEU A 157 22.81 15.45 1.28
C LEU A 157 22.82 16.56 0.22
N TYR A 158 23.41 17.72 0.52
CA TYR A 158 23.53 18.83 -0.42
C TYR A 158 24.30 18.46 -1.69
N LYS A 159 25.43 17.75 -1.54
CA LYS A 159 26.23 17.27 -2.68
C LYS A 159 25.44 16.32 -3.58
N LYS A 160 24.69 15.38 -3.01
CA LYS A 160 23.86 14.43 -3.77
C LYS A 160 22.74 15.15 -4.53
N LYS A 161 22.04 16.09 -3.88
CA LYS A 161 21.02 16.92 -4.54
C LYS A 161 21.58 17.71 -5.73
N LYS A 162 22.76 18.33 -5.56
CA LYS A 162 23.44 19.06 -6.64
C LYS A 162 23.84 18.14 -7.80
N LYS A 163 24.37 16.94 -7.52
CA LYS A 163 24.77 15.96 -8.55
C LYS A 163 23.60 15.54 -9.44
N LEU A 164 22.41 15.40 -8.86
CA LEU A 164 21.20 14.98 -9.56
C LEU A 164 20.42 16.16 -10.18
N ASN A 165 20.99 17.38 -10.17
CA ASN A 165 20.35 18.61 -10.62
C ASN A 165 18.98 18.90 -9.97
N ILE A 166 18.74 18.34 -8.78
CA ILE A 166 17.50 18.54 -8.02
C ILE A 166 17.49 19.92 -7.34
N SER A 167 18.67 20.53 -7.15
CA SER A 167 18.82 21.85 -6.52
C SER A 167 18.21 23.02 -7.31
N ASN A 168 17.88 22.82 -8.60
CA ASN A 168 17.34 23.87 -9.48
C ASN A 168 15.90 23.59 -9.95
N ILE A 169 15.26 22.53 -9.44
CA ILE A 169 13.86 22.27 -9.79
C ILE A 169 13.02 23.21 -8.93
N HIS A 170 12.68 24.37 -9.49
CA HIS A 170 11.56 25.18 -9.01
C HIS A 170 10.24 24.42 -9.21
N LEU A 171 10.05 23.36 -8.42
CA LEU A 171 8.72 22.83 -8.16
C LEU A 171 7.99 23.96 -7.44
N LYS A 172 7.06 24.61 -8.14
CA LYS A 172 6.31 25.80 -7.70
C LYS A 172 5.61 25.66 -6.33
N ASN A 173 5.67 24.50 -5.71
CA ASN A 173 5.20 24.22 -4.37
C ASN A 173 6.29 23.50 -3.53
N GLN A 174 6.89 24.25 -2.59
CA GLN A 174 7.40 23.82 -1.26
C GLN A 174 8.92 23.57 -1.04
N ASN A 175 9.45 24.28 -0.01
CA ASN A 175 10.48 23.84 0.95
C ASN A 175 11.95 23.66 0.48
N GLU A 176 12.49 24.63 -0.25
CA GLU A 176 13.86 24.59 -0.82
C GLU A 176 15.04 24.82 0.15
N SER A 177 14.84 25.12 1.43
CA SER A 177 15.98 25.20 2.37
C SER A 177 16.30 23.81 2.96
N GLN A 178 17.10 22.99 2.26
CA GLN A 178 17.70 21.75 2.77
C GLN A 178 16.75 20.57 3.14
N LYS A 179 15.42 20.71 3.06
CA LYS A 179 14.45 19.72 3.56
C LYS A 179 14.26 18.48 2.67
N ILE A 180 13.76 17.41 3.28
CA ILE A 180 13.35 16.14 2.66
C ILE A 180 11.91 16.14 2.14
N GLY A 181 11.18 17.27 2.24
CA GLY A 181 9.74 17.33 1.89
C GLY A 181 9.40 16.86 0.48
N PHE A 182 10.35 17.00 -0.47
CA PHE A 182 10.21 16.54 -1.86
C PHE A 182 10.31 15.02 -2.05
N LEU A 183 10.73 14.25 -1.03
CA LEU A 183 11.03 12.82 -1.17
C LEU A 183 9.85 12.05 -1.77
N GLN A 184 8.64 12.30 -1.25
CA GLN A 184 7.47 11.58 -1.73
C GLN A 184 7.12 11.93 -3.18
N ASP A 185 7.36 13.16 -3.64
CA ASP A 185 7.20 13.52 -5.06
C ASP A 185 8.32 12.94 -5.93
N PHE A 186 9.52 12.81 -5.37
CA PHE A 186 10.69 12.32 -6.10
C PHE A 186 10.46 10.93 -6.69
N LEU A 187 9.82 10.06 -5.91
CA LEU A 187 9.58 8.66 -6.26
C LEU A 187 8.11 8.38 -6.62
N TYR A 188 7.15 8.98 -5.90
CA TYR A 188 5.73 8.60 -5.96
C TYR A 188 4.83 9.64 -6.64
N ALA A 189 5.39 10.55 -7.44
CA ALA A 189 4.62 11.58 -8.14
C ALA A 189 3.48 11.02 -9.02
N GLU A 190 3.64 9.85 -9.65
CA GLU A 190 2.56 9.26 -10.46
C GLU A 190 1.33 8.91 -9.61
N ILE A 191 1.54 8.36 -8.41
CA ILE A 191 0.45 8.06 -7.48
C ILE A 191 -0.11 9.36 -6.89
N ARG A 192 0.77 10.26 -6.42
CA ARG A 192 0.37 11.47 -5.68
C ARG A 192 -0.30 12.55 -6.53
N ASN A 193 0.01 12.62 -7.82
CA ASN A 193 -0.63 13.59 -8.72
C ASN A 193 -1.90 13.04 -9.38
N ASN A 194 -2.23 11.76 -9.16
CA ASN A 194 -3.43 11.15 -9.68
C ASN A 194 -4.68 11.60 -8.89
N LYS A 195 -5.84 11.62 -9.57
CA LYS A 195 -7.14 11.98 -9.01
C LYS A 195 -7.52 11.16 -7.78
N TYR A 196 -7.22 9.87 -7.75
CA TYR A 196 -7.47 8.99 -6.61
C TYR A 196 -6.83 9.54 -5.33
N TYR A 197 -5.52 9.82 -5.38
CA TYR A 197 -4.81 10.40 -4.26
C TYR A 197 -5.36 11.78 -3.90
N LYS A 198 -5.54 12.67 -4.89
CA LYS A 198 -6.01 14.06 -4.65
C LYS A 198 -7.37 14.13 -3.98
N ASN A 199 -8.29 13.22 -4.33
CA ASN A 199 -9.60 13.14 -3.68
C ASN A 199 -9.48 12.76 -2.20
N LEU A 200 -8.64 11.76 -1.88
CA LEU A 200 -8.41 11.33 -0.50
C LEU A 200 -7.66 12.39 0.31
N GLU A 201 -6.61 12.98 -0.27
CA GLU A 201 -5.82 14.07 0.31
C GLU A 201 -6.70 15.27 0.69
N TYR A 202 -7.60 15.67 -0.21
CA TYR A 202 -8.48 16.82 -0.02
C TYR A 202 -9.31 16.75 1.28
N ASN A 203 -9.79 15.56 1.65
CA ASN A 203 -10.59 15.36 2.87
C ASN A 203 -9.84 15.71 4.16
N PHE A 204 -8.50 15.67 4.14
CA PHE A 204 -7.67 16.04 5.28
C PHE A 204 -7.07 17.44 5.12
N LEU A 205 -6.46 17.74 3.97
CA LEU A 205 -5.78 19.02 3.77
C LEU A 205 -6.74 20.20 3.83
N SER A 206 -7.96 20.07 3.31
CA SER A 206 -8.96 21.16 3.37
C SER A 206 -9.26 21.61 4.80
N LYS A 207 -9.29 20.69 5.77
CA LYS A 207 -9.44 21.01 7.21
C LYS A 207 -8.25 21.82 7.71
N VAL A 208 -7.03 21.40 7.38
CA VAL A 208 -5.78 22.08 7.78
C VAL A 208 -5.68 23.47 7.15
N GLU A 209 -6.02 23.61 5.87
CA GLU A 209 -6.07 24.91 5.18
C GLU A 209 -7.13 25.83 5.79
N PHE A 210 -8.30 25.30 6.13
CA PHE A 210 -9.34 26.06 6.83
C PHE A 210 -8.84 26.57 8.17
N ILE A 211 -8.22 25.71 8.98
CA ILE A 211 -7.61 26.07 10.28
C ILE A 211 -6.55 27.17 10.08
N ARG A 212 -5.66 27.02 9.10
CA ARG A 212 -4.64 28.03 8.77
C ARG A 212 -5.24 29.40 8.45
N LYS A 213 -6.34 29.43 7.69
CA LYS A 213 -7.00 30.65 7.21
C LYS A 213 -7.88 31.30 8.29
N LYS A 214 -8.60 30.51 9.08
CA LYS A 214 -9.67 31.00 9.99
C LYS A 214 -9.30 30.95 11.47
N LYS A 215 -8.42 30.05 11.88
CA LYS A 215 -8.05 29.77 13.28
C LYS A 215 -6.53 29.79 13.46
N PHE A 216 -5.88 30.87 13.02
CA PHE A 216 -4.42 30.93 12.93
C PHE A 216 -3.69 30.76 14.28
N LYS A 217 -4.26 31.25 15.39
CA LYS A 217 -3.65 31.04 16.73
C LYS A 217 -3.57 29.55 17.09
N GLU A 218 -4.62 28.80 16.81
CA GLU A 218 -4.63 27.34 17.02
C GLU A 218 -3.73 26.62 16.01
N PHE A 219 -3.65 27.11 14.77
CA PHE A 219 -2.68 26.63 13.79
C PHE A 219 -1.22 26.77 14.28
N GLN A 220 -0.89 27.86 14.97
CA GLN A 220 0.45 28.04 15.55
C GLN A 220 0.72 27.01 16.65
N LYS A 221 -0.24 26.74 17.54
CA LYS A 221 -0.12 25.66 18.54
C LYS A 221 0.09 24.29 17.89
N LEU A 222 -0.66 23.98 16.83
CA LEU A 222 -0.50 22.76 16.03
C LEU A 222 0.91 22.68 15.42
N SER A 223 1.42 23.79 14.88
CA SER A 223 2.79 23.84 14.35
C SER A 223 3.83 23.59 15.43
N THR A 224 3.66 24.12 16.64
CA THR A 224 4.56 23.87 17.76
C THR A 224 4.54 22.39 18.15
N PHE A 225 3.35 21.78 18.29
CA PHE A 225 3.22 20.34 18.54
C PHE A 225 3.94 19.51 17.47
N LEU A 226 3.79 19.88 16.19
CA LEU A 226 4.45 19.20 15.08
C LEU A 226 5.97 19.41 15.08
N GLU A 227 6.47 20.59 15.45
CA GLU A 227 7.90 20.86 15.54
C GLU A 227 8.58 19.94 16.55
N PHE A 228 7.97 19.74 17.72
CA PHE A 228 8.46 18.79 18.73
C PHE A 228 8.46 17.33 18.23
N ASN A 229 7.49 16.94 17.40
CA ASN A 229 7.34 15.57 16.91
C ASN A 229 7.90 15.35 15.49
N TYR A 230 8.47 16.38 14.84
CA TYR A 230 8.73 16.38 13.40
C TYR A 230 9.61 15.21 12.98
N LEU A 231 10.74 15.01 13.66
CA LEU A 231 11.70 13.97 13.32
C LEU A 231 11.09 12.57 13.53
N PHE A 232 10.38 12.38 14.64
CA PHE A 232 9.74 11.12 14.97
C PHE A 232 8.66 10.75 13.94
N PHE A 233 7.73 11.67 13.65
CA PHE A 233 6.69 11.45 12.64
C PHE A 233 7.26 11.27 11.24
N SER A 234 8.21 12.11 10.83
CA SER A 234 8.84 11.97 9.50
C SER A 234 9.52 10.63 9.34
N ARG A 235 10.17 10.10 10.39
CA ARG A 235 10.83 8.78 10.33
C ARG A 235 9.82 7.65 10.19
N LYS A 236 8.73 7.68 10.96
CA LYS A 236 7.64 6.71 10.85
C LYS A 236 7.03 6.70 9.44
N LEU A 237 6.72 7.89 8.92
CA LEU A 237 6.17 8.04 7.57
C LEU A 237 7.14 7.57 6.49
N PHE A 238 8.42 7.90 6.61
CA PHE A 238 9.44 7.41 5.70
C PHE A 238 9.56 5.88 5.76
N THR A 239 9.51 5.27 6.94
CA THR A 239 9.53 3.80 7.05
C THR A 239 8.41 3.19 6.24
N VAL A 240 7.16 3.64 6.42
CA VAL A 240 6.00 3.14 5.66
C VAL A 240 6.18 3.33 4.15
N THR A 241 6.56 4.54 3.72
CA THR A 241 6.72 4.82 2.30
C THR A 241 7.94 4.15 1.69
N SER A 242 8.99 3.86 2.45
CA SER A 242 10.13 3.06 1.99
C SER A 242 9.78 1.57 1.93
N ASN A 243 8.99 1.07 2.87
CA ASN A 243 8.55 -0.33 2.90
C ASN A 243 7.66 -0.67 1.72
N PHE A 244 6.92 0.30 1.17
CA PHE A 244 6.16 0.17 -0.07
C PHE A 244 7.00 -0.35 -1.25
N LEU A 245 8.28 -0.01 -1.31
CA LEU A 245 9.22 -0.54 -2.32
C LEU A 245 9.34 -2.07 -2.28
N ASN A 246 9.11 -2.69 -1.12
CA ASN A 246 9.25 -4.14 -0.92
C ASN A 246 8.00 -4.93 -1.36
N TYR A 247 6.86 -4.27 -1.53
CA TYR A 247 5.60 -4.98 -1.80
C TYR A 247 4.71 -4.37 -2.89
N TYR A 248 5.03 -3.20 -3.45
CA TYR A 248 4.20 -2.57 -4.48
C TYR A 248 3.94 -3.51 -5.68
N ASN A 249 4.93 -4.33 -6.05
CA ASN A 249 4.85 -5.26 -7.17
C ASN A 249 3.80 -6.37 -6.91
N TYR A 250 3.66 -6.82 -5.67
CA TYR A 250 2.66 -7.83 -5.30
C TYR A 250 1.22 -7.31 -5.43
N ILE A 251 1.01 -6.03 -5.13
CA ILE A 251 -0.29 -5.37 -5.18
C ILE A 251 -0.46 -4.44 -6.39
N LEU A 252 0.43 -4.50 -7.38
CA LEU A 252 0.43 -3.60 -8.53
C LEU A 252 -0.92 -3.56 -9.27
N PRO A 253 -1.64 -4.68 -9.48
CA PRO A 253 -2.97 -4.64 -10.08
C PRO A 253 -3.96 -3.77 -9.29
N ILE A 254 -3.86 -3.76 -7.96
CA ILE A 254 -4.71 -2.93 -7.10
C ILE A 254 -4.34 -1.47 -7.26
N ILE A 255 -3.05 -1.15 -7.24
CA ILE A 255 -2.56 0.23 -7.44
C ILE A 255 -3.14 0.79 -8.74
N LEU A 256 -3.00 0.06 -9.85
CA LEU A 256 -3.41 0.54 -11.15
C LEU A 256 -4.94 0.69 -11.26
N ASN A 257 -5.70 -0.28 -10.75
CA ASN A 257 -7.15 -0.19 -10.74
C ASN A 257 -7.67 1.01 -9.95
N GLU A 258 -7.09 1.32 -8.79
CA GLU A 258 -7.46 2.49 -8.00
C GLU A 258 -7.07 3.82 -8.66
N LEU A 259 -5.89 3.88 -9.29
CA LEU A 259 -5.43 5.10 -9.97
C LEU A 259 -6.26 5.44 -11.22
N VAL A 260 -6.70 4.44 -11.98
CA VAL A 260 -7.52 4.65 -13.19
C VAL A 260 -9.01 4.66 -12.86
N GLY A 261 -9.42 3.98 -11.78
CA GLY A 261 -10.82 3.82 -11.40
C GLY A 261 -11.56 2.82 -12.28
N THR A 262 -10.91 1.72 -12.67
CA THR A 262 -11.45 0.71 -13.61
C THR A 262 -12.42 -0.27 -12.96
N LEU A 263 -11.93 -1.20 -12.15
CA LEU A 263 -12.75 -2.20 -11.46
C LEU A 263 -12.83 -1.84 -9.98
N LYS A 264 -14.06 -1.79 -9.44
CA LYS A 264 -14.25 -1.67 -8.00
C LYS A 264 -14.04 -3.02 -7.36
N VAL A 265 -13.23 -3.06 -6.30
CA VAL A 265 -12.91 -4.27 -5.55
C VAL A 265 -14.17 -5.02 -5.11
N ASP A 266 -15.18 -4.31 -4.61
CA ASP A 266 -16.44 -4.93 -4.14
C ASP A 266 -17.20 -5.70 -5.23
N ASP A 267 -17.10 -5.25 -6.49
CA ASP A 267 -17.80 -5.86 -7.61
C ASP A 267 -17.11 -7.14 -8.12
N VAL A 268 -15.80 -7.29 -7.86
CA VAL A 268 -14.97 -8.34 -8.50
C VAL A 268 -14.29 -9.29 -7.53
N LYS A 269 -14.24 -9.00 -6.23
CA LYS A 269 -13.49 -9.76 -5.21
C LYS A 269 -13.85 -11.24 -5.09
N THR A 270 -15.06 -11.61 -5.47
CA THR A 270 -15.51 -13.01 -5.39
C THR A 270 -14.92 -13.84 -6.53
N SER A 271 -14.87 -13.31 -7.75
CA SER A 271 -14.41 -14.00 -8.96
C SER A 271 -12.93 -13.77 -9.29
N LEU A 272 -12.43 -12.55 -9.09
CA LEU A 272 -11.07 -12.15 -9.45
C LEU A 272 -10.16 -12.07 -8.21
N GLY A 273 -8.86 -12.21 -8.45
CA GLY A 273 -7.81 -12.22 -7.44
C GLY A 273 -6.48 -11.63 -7.93
N ILE A 274 -5.47 -11.78 -7.09
CA ILE A 274 -4.06 -11.48 -7.39
C ILE A 274 -3.18 -12.70 -7.12
N ALA A 275 -3.08 -13.59 -8.10
CA ALA A 275 -2.40 -14.89 -7.96
C ALA A 275 -0.86 -14.82 -7.82
N GLN A 276 -0.29 -13.63 -7.94
CA GLN A 276 1.16 -13.39 -7.83
C GLN A 276 1.66 -13.24 -6.40
N THR A 277 0.76 -13.22 -5.43
CA THR A 277 1.07 -13.08 -4.01
C THR A 277 0.05 -13.85 -3.19
N ASP A 278 0.26 -13.89 -1.88
CA ASP A 278 -0.61 -14.54 -0.92
C ASP A 278 -0.69 -13.70 0.36
N PHE A 279 -1.67 -14.04 1.21
CA PHE A 279 -1.85 -13.35 2.49
C PHE A 279 -0.62 -13.47 3.41
N GLU A 280 0.06 -14.62 3.38
CA GLU A 280 1.25 -14.87 4.19
C GLU A 280 2.39 -13.90 3.87
N THR A 281 2.53 -13.54 2.60
CA THR A 281 3.49 -12.55 2.09
C THR A 281 3.11 -11.12 2.48
N LEU A 282 1.81 -10.79 2.42
CA LEU A 282 1.35 -9.41 2.60
C LEU A 282 1.14 -8.99 4.07
N LYS A 283 0.84 -9.93 4.97
CA LYS A 283 0.36 -9.62 6.33
C LYS A 283 1.35 -8.82 7.19
N SER A 284 2.67 -9.06 7.05
CA SER A 284 3.67 -8.34 7.85
C SER A 284 3.71 -6.86 7.50
N PHE A 285 3.63 -6.53 6.20
CA PHE A 285 3.58 -5.14 5.75
C PHE A 285 2.37 -4.40 6.31
N PHE A 286 1.22 -5.08 6.45
CA PHE A 286 0.03 -4.48 7.04
C PHE A 286 0.23 -4.18 8.52
N SER A 287 0.70 -5.16 9.29
CA SER A 287 0.99 -4.97 10.72
C SER A 287 2.04 -3.89 10.94
N GLU A 288 3.13 -3.89 10.18
CA GLU A 288 4.19 -2.87 10.28
C GLU A 288 3.67 -1.46 9.97
N ASN A 289 2.90 -1.30 8.88
CA ASN A 289 2.30 -0.01 8.53
C ASN A 289 1.33 0.47 9.62
N TYR A 290 0.51 -0.43 10.18
CA TYR A 290 -0.37 -0.11 11.30
C TYR A 290 0.44 0.39 12.51
N GLU A 291 1.52 -0.31 12.87
CA GLU A 291 2.37 0.01 14.03
C GLU A 291 3.16 1.31 13.86
N ASP A 292 3.48 1.71 12.64
CA ASP A 292 4.15 2.99 12.37
C ASP A 292 3.17 4.16 12.27
N LEU A 293 1.98 3.96 11.68
CA LEU A 293 1.00 5.03 11.49
C LEU A 293 0.19 5.36 12.75
N LYS A 294 0.02 4.39 13.67
CA LYS A 294 -0.80 4.57 14.88
C LYS A 294 -0.37 5.74 15.77
N ASP A 295 0.91 6.09 15.76
CA ASP A 295 1.44 7.16 16.62
C ASP A 295 1.10 8.54 16.07
N LEU A 296 0.71 8.64 14.79
CA LEU A 296 0.29 9.87 14.14
C LEU A 296 -1.22 10.13 14.25
N VAL A 297 -2.01 9.19 14.77
CA VAL A 297 -3.47 9.37 14.96
C VAL A 297 -3.76 10.62 15.80
N VAL A 298 -2.93 10.92 16.79
CA VAL A 298 -3.03 12.15 17.60
C VAL A 298 -3.06 13.41 16.73
N LEU A 299 -2.27 13.48 15.66
CA LEU A 299 -2.25 14.65 14.77
C LEU A 299 -3.63 14.90 14.16
N LEU A 300 -4.30 13.84 13.72
CA LEU A 300 -5.64 13.92 13.14
C LEU A 300 -6.70 14.30 14.19
N VAL A 301 -6.57 13.77 15.41
CA VAL A 301 -7.43 14.16 16.55
C VAL A 301 -7.29 15.66 16.84
N LEU A 302 -6.06 16.18 16.91
CA LEU A 302 -5.83 17.61 17.17
C LEU A 302 -6.37 18.49 16.03
N ILE A 303 -6.25 18.05 14.77
CA ILE A 303 -6.87 18.74 13.63
C ILE A 303 -8.39 18.78 13.79
N ASN A 304 -9.01 17.65 14.15
CA ASN A 304 -10.46 17.60 14.39
C ASN A 304 -10.90 18.46 15.58
N ASN A 305 -10.13 18.49 16.68
CA ASN A 305 -10.41 19.38 17.82
C ASN A 305 -10.50 20.85 17.37
N ILE A 306 -9.50 21.33 16.63
CA ILE A 306 -9.53 22.72 16.13
C ILE A 306 -10.67 22.93 15.14
N TYR A 307 -10.86 21.99 14.21
CA TYR A 307 -11.85 22.12 13.13
C TYR A 307 -13.29 22.18 13.67
N PHE A 308 -13.66 21.29 14.60
CA PHE A 308 -15.03 21.18 15.12
C PHE A 308 -15.28 22.01 16.39
N ARG A 309 -14.25 22.30 17.19
CA ARG A 309 -14.39 22.90 18.53
C ARG A 309 -13.59 24.18 18.73
N GLU A 310 -12.86 24.61 17.69
CA GLU A 310 -12.09 25.85 17.63
C GLU A 310 -10.91 25.97 18.62
N ASP A 311 -10.56 24.89 19.31
CA ASP A 311 -9.47 24.84 20.29
C ASP A 311 -8.77 23.48 20.21
N ILE A 312 -7.45 23.50 20.06
CA ILE A 312 -6.63 22.28 19.93
C ILE A 312 -6.73 21.34 21.14
N SER A 313 -6.94 21.90 22.34
CA SER A 313 -7.02 21.16 23.61
C SER A 313 -8.45 20.75 23.96
N LYS A 314 -9.46 21.17 23.20
CA LYS A 314 -10.86 20.84 23.46
C LYS A 314 -11.27 19.58 22.70
N PHE A 315 -11.26 18.45 23.41
CA PHE A 315 -11.65 17.14 22.88
C PHE A 315 -13.17 16.93 22.83
N HIS A 316 -13.61 15.92 22.07
CA HIS A 316 -14.99 15.45 22.03
C HIS A 316 -15.49 15.08 23.44
N GLU A 317 -16.76 15.35 23.75
CA GLU A 317 -17.36 15.09 25.07
C GLU A 317 -17.23 13.62 25.50
N GLN A 318 -17.51 12.68 24.60
CA GLN A 318 -17.28 11.25 24.83
C GLN A 318 -15.85 10.90 25.27
N PHE A 319 -14.82 11.59 24.76
CA PHE A 319 -13.46 11.39 25.26
C PHE A 319 -13.33 11.84 26.72
N ASN A 320 -13.87 13.02 27.06
CA ASN A 320 -13.82 13.53 28.42
C ASN A 320 -14.60 12.65 29.40
N SER A 321 -15.69 12.03 28.95
CA SER A 321 -16.49 11.11 29.75
C SER A 321 -15.79 9.77 29.95
N GLU A 322 -15.32 9.12 28.89
CA GLU A 322 -14.77 7.76 28.96
C GLU A 322 -13.32 7.72 29.47
N PHE A 323 -12.56 8.80 29.26
CA PHE A 323 -11.15 8.90 29.64
C PHE A 323 -10.92 10.02 30.67
N SER A 324 -11.91 10.29 31.53
CA SER A 324 -11.90 11.36 32.54
C SER A 324 -10.65 11.38 33.43
N ASN A 325 -10.09 10.21 33.73
CA ASN A 325 -8.88 10.06 34.55
C ASN A 325 -7.60 10.61 33.89
N VAL A 326 -7.59 10.84 32.58
CA VAL A 326 -6.41 11.31 31.82
C VAL A 326 -6.69 12.48 30.90
N SER A 327 -7.96 12.81 30.64
CA SER A 327 -8.36 13.87 29.69
C SER A 327 -7.85 15.25 30.11
N GLY A 328 -7.88 15.58 31.41
CA GLY A 328 -7.36 16.84 31.93
C GLY A 328 -5.84 16.99 31.73
N ASP A 329 -5.06 15.95 32.05
CA ASP A 329 -3.61 15.93 31.83
C ASP A 329 -3.28 16.15 30.35
N ILE A 330 -3.99 15.44 29.46
CA ILE A 330 -3.79 15.54 28.00
C ILE A 330 -4.20 16.92 27.48
N GLY A 331 -5.27 17.51 27.99
CA GLY A 331 -5.69 18.87 27.61
C GLY A 331 -4.64 19.94 27.96
N ASN A 332 -3.91 19.73 29.06
CA ASN A 332 -2.82 20.59 29.51
C ASN A 332 -1.51 20.36 28.73
N ASP A 333 -1.18 19.10 28.43
CA ASP A 333 -0.01 18.72 27.62
C ASP A 333 -0.37 17.66 26.57
N LEU A 334 -0.54 18.13 25.33
CA LEU A 334 -0.93 17.30 24.18
C LEU A 334 0.10 16.20 23.87
N LEU A 335 1.37 16.35 24.29
CA LEU A 335 2.41 15.34 24.09
C LEU A 335 2.14 14.07 24.91
N LEU A 336 1.32 14.15 25.96
CA LEU A 336 0.96 13.01 26.80
C LEU A 336 -0.06 12.08 26.15
N PHE A 337 -0.69 12.45 25.03
CA PHE A 337 -1.78 11.68 24.42
C PHE A 337 -1.38 10.21 24.17
N ASN A 338 -0.29 9.96 23.46
CA ASN A 338 0.12 8.60 23.10
C ASN A 338 0.59 7.78 24.33
N SER A 339 1.18 8.43 25.35
CA SER A 339 1.70 7.74 26.54
C SER A 339 0.60 7.40 27.55
N LYS A 340 -0.45 8.23 27.63
CA LYS A 340 -1.63 8.04 28.49
C LYS A 340 -2.68 7.15 27.82
N ILE A 341 -2.91 7.29 26.52
CA ILE A 341 -3.79 6.41 25.73
C ILE A 341 -2.95 5.31 25.08
N ARG A 342 -2.54 4.32 25.87
CA ARG A 342 -1.62 3.25 25.40
C ARG A 342 -2.25 2.31 24.39
N ASN A 343 -3.54 1.99 24.57
CA ASN A 343 -4.26 1.09 23.66
C ASN A 343 -4.53 1.82 22.33
N VAL A 344 -4.05 1.25 21.23
CA VAL A 344 -4.17 1.84 19.89
C VAL A 344 -5.62 1.92 19.43
N GLY A 345 -6.40 0.88 19.73
CA GLY A 345 -7.83 0.85 19.46
C GLY A 345 -8.57 2.01 20.11
N ASN A 346 -8.16 2.42 21.32
CA ASN A 346 -8.70 3.61 21.97
C ASN A 346 -8.28 4.91 21.26
N ARG A 347 -7.04 5.03 20.76
CA ARG A 347 -6.62 6.20 19.97
C ARG A 347 -7.47 6.35 18.71
N ILE A 348 -7.71 5.25 18.01
CA ILE A 348 -8.55 5.20 16.81
C ILE A 348 -10.01 5.50 17.18
N LYS A 349 -10.52 4.92 18.28
CA LYS A 349 -11.87 5.20 18.80
C LYS A 349 -12.06 6.69 19.07
N ILE A 350 -11.07 7.35 19.68
CA ILE A 350 -11.10 8.79 19.97
C ILE A 350 -11.18 9.61 18.68
N TYR A 351 -10.39 9.25 17.65
CA TYR A 351 -10.51 9.88 16.33
C TYR A 351 -11.92 9.73 15.74
N LYS A 352 -12.54 8.56 15.90
CA LYS A 352 -13.89 8.22 15.42
C LYS A 352 -15.04 8.83 16.21
N TYR A 353 -14.78 9.58 17.28
CA TYR A 353 -15.83 10.38 17.92
C TYR A 353 -16.28 11.55 17.04
N ASP A 354 -15.40 11.99 16.15
CA ASP A 354 -15.74 12.87 15.04
C ASP A 354 -15.95 12.04 13.76
N GLU A 355 -16.15 12.71 12.61
CA GLU A 355 -16.29 12.01 11.33
C GLU A 355 -15.01 11.23 10.94
N SER A 356 -15.16 9.91 10.78
CA SER A 356 -14.17 9.00 10.18
C SER A 356 -14.26 9.00 8.66
N ASN A 357 -13.29 8.39 8.00
CA ASN A 357 -13.31 8.12 6.58
C ASN A 357 -12.78 6.72 6.25
N ILE A 358 -13.05 6.29 5.03
CA ILE A 358 -12.75 4.92 4.56
C ILE A 358 -11.26 4.55 4.68
N ILE A 359 -10.35 5.52 4.50
CA ILE A 359 -8.91 5.28 4.61
C ILE A 359 -8.52 4.98 6.06
N MET A 360 -9.07 5.72 7.04
CA MET A 360 -8.83 5.45 8.46
C MET A 360 -9.40 4.10 8.89
N ASP A 361 -10.59 3.74 8.40
CA ASP A 361 -11.22 2.45 8.72
C ASP A 361 -10.46 1.26 8.12
N SER A 362 -9.85 1.45 6.94
CA SER A 362 -9.06 0.40 6.26
C SER A 362 -7.69 0.22 6.92
N VAL A 363 -7.00 1.32 7.22
CA VAL A 363 -5.64 1.26 7.80
C VAL A 363 -5.66 0.80 9.24
N PHE A 364 -6.67 1.19 10.01
CA PHE A 364 -6.74 0.97 11.45
C PHE A 364 -7.79 -0.07 11.85
N ASP A 365 -7.71 -1.23 11.22
CA ASP A 365 -8.53 -2.38 11.56
C ASP A 365 -7.88 -3.22 12.68
N ASN A 366 -8.37 -3.01 13.91
CA ASN A 366 -7.88 -3.74 15.08
C ASN A 366 -8.18 -5.23 15.04
N GLU A 367 -9.28 -5.63 14.41
CA GLU A 367 -9.67 -7.05 14.34
C GLU A 367 -8.67 -7.81 13.48
N ILE A 368 -8.37 -7.27 12.30
CA ILE A 368 -7.38 -7.82 11.38
C ILE A 368 -5.99 -7.82 12.01
N ARG A 369 -5.55 -6.68 12.55
CA ARG A 369 -4.22 -6.55 13.17
C ARG A 369 -4.02 -7.52 14.31
N ASN A 370 -4.99 -7.63 15.23
CA ASN A 370 -4.89 -8.54 16.37
C ASN A 370 -4.91 -10.00 15.92
N SER A 371 -5.72 -10.33 14.92
CA SER A 371 -5.76 -11.69 14.37
C SER A 371 -4.42 -12.07 13.73
N ILE A 372 -3.76 -11.14 13.01
CA ILE A 372 -2.42 -11.36 12.46
C ILE A 372 -1.39 -11.61 13.57
N ASP A 373 -1.37 -10.75 14.59
CA ASP A 373 -0.42 -10.83 15.71
C ASP A 373 -0.56 -12.12 16.53
N HIS A 374 -1.80 -12.57 16.75
CA HIS A 374 -2.10 -13.79 17.49
C HIS A 374 -2.15 -15.05 16.63
N ARG A 375 -2.02 -14.91 15.30
CA ARG A 375 -2.17 -16.00 14.32
C ARG A 375 -3.56 -16.64 14.32
N ASP A 376 -4.57 -15.86 14.69
CA ASP A 376 -5.98 -16.26 14.74
C ASP A 376 -6.66 -16.03 13.38
N TYR A 377 -6.15 -16.66 12.33
CA TYR A 377 -6.73 -16.60 11.00
C TYR A 377 -6.55 -17.91 10.22
N HIS A 378 -7.37 -18.08 9.20
CA HIS A 378 -7.22 -19.10 8.17
C HIS A 378 -7.23 -18.46 6.79
N TYR A 379 -6.36 -18.94 5.90
CA TYR A 379 -6.26 -18.45 4.53
C TYR A 379 -6.48 -19.58 3.53
N ASP A 380 -7.55 -19.48 2.75
CA ASP A 380 -7.81 -20.34 1.59
C ASP A 380 -7.08 -19.75 0.38
N TYR A 381 -5.93 -20.35 0.02
CA TYR A 381 -5.09 -19.91 -1.11
C TYR A 381 -5.85 -19.88 -2.43
N ASN A 382 -6.74 -20.83 -2.65
CA ASN A 382 -7.36 -21.06 -3.95
C ASN A 382 -8.53 -20.11 -4.16
N LYS A 383 -9.31 -19.82 -3.12
CA LYS A 383 -10.36 -18.79 -3.12
C LYS A 383 -9.82 -17.39 -2.81
N GLN A 384 -8.56 -17.30 -2.37
CA GLN A 384 -7.93 -16.09 -1.86
C GLN A 384 -8.79 -15.43 -0.78
N LEU A 385 -9.32 -16.23 0.14
CA LEU A 385 -10.25 -15.78 1.18
C LEU A 385 -9.59 -15.95 2.54
N ILE A 386 -9.52 -14.85 3.29
CA ILE A 386 -8.97 -14.78 4.63
C ILE A 386 -10.15 -14.77 5.60
N SER A 387 -10.10 -15.62 6.63
CA SER A 387 -11.06 -15.65 7.73
C SER A 387 -10.33 -15.35 9.03
N PHE A 388 -10.65 -14.21 9.64
CA PHE A 388 -10.10 -13.76 10.92
C PHE A 388 -11.00 -14.26 12.05
N GLN A 389 -10.43 -15.00 12.99
CA GLN A 389 -11.16 -15.61 14.08
C GLN A 389 -11.09 -14.70 15.31
N ASN A 390 -11.90 -13.65 15.32
CA ASN A 390 -11.99 -12.76 16.48
C ASN A 390 -13.46 -12.53 16.85
N LYS A 391 -13.87 -13.09 18.00
CA LYS A 391 -15.26 -13.08 18.51
C LYS A 391 -16.28 -13.75 17.56
N SER A 392 -17.52 -13.89 18.03
CA SER A 392 -18.49 -14.92 17.63
C SER A 392 -18.86 -15.02 16.14
N ASP A 393 -18.68 -13.96 15.34
CA ASP A 393 -19.11 -13.93 13.93
C ASP A 393 -17.98 -13.86 12.88
N GLY A 394 -16.71 -13.73 13.29
CA GLY A 394 -15.49 -13.81 12.47
C GLY A 394 -15.47 -13.01 11.15
N LYS A 395 -14.63 -11.96 11.05
CA LYS A 395 -14.50 -11.19 9.79
C LYS A 395 -13.87 -12.00 8.66
N LYS A 396 -14.41 -11.84 7.44
CA LYS A 396 -13.86 -12.41 6.21
C LYS A 396 -13.46 -11.32 5.23
N MET A 397 -12.39 -11.56 4.48
CA MET A 397 -11.84 -10.61 3.52
C MET A 397 -11.12 -11.35 2.39
N TYR A 398 -11.32 -10.93 1.15
CA TYR A 398 -10.55 -11.44 0.02
C TYR A 398 -9.16 -10.77 -0.07
N LEU A 399 -8.18 -11.47 -0.65
CA LEU A 399 -6.81 -10.96 -0.76
C LEU A 399 -6.73 -9.60 -1.48
N ILE A 400 -7.59 -9.35 -2.47
CA ILE A 400 -7.60 -8.06 -3.16
C ILE A 400 -8.09 -6.90 -2.28
N GLU A 401 -9.03 -7.15 -1.36
CA GLU A 401 -9.46 -6.17 -0.36
C GLU A 401 -8.33 -5.89 0.63
N PHE A 402 -7.62 -6.95 1.04
CA PHE A 402 -6.47 -6.81 1.94
C PHE A 402 -5.32 -6.01 1.30
N GLY A 403 -5.06 -6.22 0.01
CA GLY A 403 -4.07 -5.43 -0.73
C GLY A 403 -4.50 -3.97 -0.95
N ASP A 404 -5.80 -3.68 -1.06
CA ASP A 404 -6.32 -2.31 -1.07
C ASP A 404 -6.12 -1.62 0.29
N TYR A 405 -6.29 -2.35 1.40
CA TYR A 405 -5.98 -1.83 2.74
C TYR A 405 -4.50 -1.46 2.88
N LEU A 406 -3.59 -2.26 2.30
CA LEU A 406 -2.16 -1.93 2.23
C LEU A 406 -1.89 -0.65 1.42
N LEU A 407 -2.49 -0.51 0.24
CA LEU A 407 -2.37 0.70 -0.57
C LEU A 407 -2.87 1.93 0.20
N LYS A 408 -3.99 1.82 0.89
CA LYS A 408 -4.53 2.88 1.76
C LYS A 408 -3.59 3.25 2.90
N GLY A 409 -2.83 2.30 3.45
CA GLY A 409 -1.75 2.58 4.41
C GLY A 409 -0.67 3.48 3.83
N PHE A 410 -0.19 3.13 2.63
CA PHE A 410 0.77 3.97 1.90
C PHE A 410 0.21 5.36 1.57
N VAL A 411 -1.04 5.45 1.09
CA VAL A 411 -1.69 6.72 0.78
C VAL A 411 -1.83 7.59 2.04
N LEU A 412 -2.27 7.03 3.16
CA LEU A 412 -2.41 7.76 4.42
C LEU A 412 -1.07 8.31 4.89
N ALA A 413 0.01 7.53 4.76
CA ALA A 413 1.35 7.97 5.12
C ALA A 413 1.78 9.21 4.30
N ASN A 414 1.50 9.22 3.00
CA ASN A 414 1.79 10.36 2.13
C ASN A 414 0.89 11.58 2.43
N ILE A 415 -0.39 11.36 2.76
CA ILE A 415 -1.28 12.46 3.17
C ILE A 415 -0.79 13.09 4.48
N LEU A 416 -0.42 12.27 5.47
CA LEU A 416 0.15 12.74 6.73
C LEU A 416 1.46 13.49 6.50
N TRP A 417 2.28 13.04 5.54
CA TRP A 417 3.48 13.75 5.13
C TRP A 417 3.16 15.14 4.59
N ASP A 418 2.16 15.24 3.72
CA ASP A 418 1.70 16.50 3.12
C ASP A 418 1.17 17.47 4.15
N ILE A 419 0.41 16.98 5.14
CA ILE A 419 -0.03 17.77 6.29
C ILE A 419 1.17 18.32 7.05
N ILE A 420 2.14 17.47 7.42
CA ILE A 420 3.33 17.91 8.18
C ILE A 420 4.12 18.94 7.37
N MET A 421 4.32 18.71 6.06
CA MET A 421 5.05 19.64 5.19
C MET A 421 4.33 20.97 5.01
N TYR A 422 3.01 20.94 4.84
CA TYR A 422 2.18 22.14 4.75
C TYR A 422 2.28 22.96 6.03
N VAL A 423 2.04 22.36 7.20
CA VAL A 423 2.10 23.08 8.48
C VAL A 423 3.50 23.66 8.73
N SER A 424 4.54 22.86 8.46
CA SER A 424 5.94 23.29 8.63
C SER A 424 6.39 24.39 7.68
N LYS A 425 5.73 24.56 6.54
CA LYS A 425 6.01 25.63 5.56
C LYS A 425 5.28 26.91 5.97
N GLU A 426 3.98 26.80 6.22
CA GLU A 426 3.11 27.94 6.50
C GLU A 426 3.42 28.61 7.84
N SER A 427 3.97 27.88 8.81
CA SER A 427 4.45 28.46 10.06
C SER A 427 5.72 29.32 9.86
N ARG A 428 6.65 28.90 9.00
CA ARG A 428 7.89 29.65 8.72
C ARG A 428 7.65 30.93 7.92
N LEU A 429 6.73 30.90 6.96
CA LEU A 429 6.32 32.10 6.22
C LEU A 429 5.73 33.18 7.14
N SER A 430 5.16 32.79 8.28
CA SER A 430 4.65 33.74 9.27
C SER A 430 5.71 34.36 10.18
N LEU A 431 6.90 33.75 10.29
CA LEU A 431 8.04 34.29 11.05
C LEU A 431 8.92 35.23 10.21
N GLY A 432 8.88 35.13 8.88
CA GLY A 432 9.63 36.01 7.97
C GLY A 432 8.97 37.37 7.68
N ASN A 433 7.77 37.60 8.22
CA ASN A 433 7.01 38.86 8.08
C ASN A 433 6.94 39.65 9.39
N ARG A 434 7.91 39.48 10.30
CA ARG A 434 8.11 40.32 11.48
C ARG A 434 9.48 40.96 11.46
#